data_AF-L0P8U4-F1
#
_entry.id   AF-L0P8U4-F1
#
_cell.length_a   1.000
_cell.length_b   1.000
_cell.length_c   1.000
_cell.angle_alpha   90.00
_cell.angle_beta   90.00
_cell.angle_gamma   90.00
#
_symmetry.space_group_name_H-M   'P 1'
#
loop_
_entity.id
_entity.type
_entity.pdbx_description
1 polymer ?
#
loop_
_entity_poly.entity_id
_entity_poly.type
_entity_poly.pdbx_seq_one_letter_code
_entity_poly.pdbx_strand_id
1 'polypeptide(L)' 'MSFFAIDIISYKNYIEDGRNPDVYTRQFSELVQKDNQYVNGKSIAVTNFRNILAQDIKNNFPNMINEVEKILKNTNKN' A
#
# COMPACT_ATOMS: atom_id res chain seq x y z
N MET A 1 12.56 -8.48 -5.33
CA MET A 1 13.34 -9.11 -6.42
C MET A 1 12.49 -9.60 -7.59
N SER A 2 11.21 -9.96 -7.42
CA SER A 2 10.38 -10.48 -8.52
C SER A 2 9.90 -9.44 -9.55
N PHE A 3 9.69 -8.17 -9.16
CA PHE A 3 9.14 -7.15 -10.07
C PHE A 3 10.16 -6.66 -11.11
N PHE A 4 11.38 -6.31 -10.69
CA PHE A 4 12.45 -5.83 -11.58
C PHE A 4 12.82 -6.81 -12.71
N ALA A 5 12.73 -8.12 -12.46
CA ALA A 5 13.06 -9.13 -13.47
C ALA A 5 11.99 -9.19 -14.58
N ILE A 6 10.71 -9.00 -14.24
CA ILE A 6 9.60 -9.02 -15.19
C ILE A 6 9.64 -7.77 -16.09
N ASP A 7 9.99 -6.63 -15.51
CA ASP A 7 10.11 -5.36 -16.25
C ASP A 7 11.22 -5.43 -17.32
N ILE A 8 12.40 -5.96 -16.98
CA ILE A 8 13.50 -6.07 -17.96
C ILE A 8 13.11 -6.99 -19.13
N ILE A 9 12.41 -8.09 -18.87
CA ILE A 9 11.93 -9.01 -19.91
C ILE A 9 10.88 -8.31 -20.79
N SER A 10 9.97 -7.54 -20.18
CA SER A 10 8.93 -6.80 -20.89
C SER A 10 9.50 -5.67 -21.76
N TYR A 11 10.49 -4.93 -21.26
CA TYR A 11 11.22 -3.92 -22.05
C TYR A 11 11.89 -4.52 -23.28
N LYS A 12 12.53 -5.69 -23.11
CA LYS A 12 13.21 -6.37 -24.22
C LYS A 12 12.23 -6.80 -25.33
N ASN A 13 11.09 -7.36 -24.95
CA ASN A 13 10.01 -7.68 -25.90
C ASN A 13 9.48 -6.44 -26.63
N TYR A 14 9.39 -5.29 -25.94
CA TYR A 14 8.97 -4.02 -26.55
C TYR A 14 9.92 -3.55 -27.66
N ILE A 15 11.23 -3.73 -27.47
CA ILE A 15 12.25 -3.42 -28.49
C ILE A 15 12.21 -4.43 -29.64
N GLU A 16 12.06 -5.73 -29.34
CA GLU A 16 11.99 -6.79 -30.35
C GLU A 16 10.74 -6.64 -31.25
N ASP A 17 9.62 -6.14 -30.70
CA ASP A 17 8.38 -5.86 -31.43
C ASP A 17 8.39 -4.51 -32.20
N GLY A 18 9.48 -3.75 -32.15
CA GLY A 18 9.61 -2.44 -32.82
C GLY A 18 8.72 -1.34 -32.24
N ARG A 19 8.23 -1.48 -31.00
CA ARG A 19 7.42 -0.46 -30.32
C ARG A 19 8.29 0.67 -29.80
N ASN A 20 7.72 1.87 -29.71
CA ASN A 20 8.43 3.03 -29.17
C ASN A 20 8.83 2.77 -27.70
N PRO A 21 10.13 2.79 -27.33
CA PRO A 21 10.60 2.58 -25.96
C PRO A 21 10.10 3.62 -24.95
N ASP A 22 9.71 4.81 -25.39
CA ASP A 22 9.14 5.85 -24.49
C ASP A 22 7.80 5.42 -23.89
N VAL A 23 7.03 4.61 -24.62
CA VAL A 23 5.75 4.08 -24.15
C VAL A 23 5.96 3.14 -22.97
N TYR A 24 6.99 2.30 -23.03
CA TYR A 24 7.33 1.39 -21.94
C TYR A 24 7.72 2.15 -20.67
N THR A 25 8.61 3.14 -20.79
CA THR A 25 9.07 3.96 -19.66
C THR A 25 7.91 4.70 -18.99
N ARG A 26 6.98 5.24 -19.80
CA ARG A 26 5.76 5.88 -19.29
C ARG A 26 4.88 4.89 -18.53
N GLN A 27 4.58 3.74 -19.12
CA GLN A 27 3.75 2.71 -18.50
C GLN A 27 4.35 2.20 -17.18
N PHE A 28 5.67 2.06 -17.13
CA PHE A 28 6.37 1.68 -15.92
C PHE A 28 6.21 2.72 -14.80
N SER A 29 6.42 4.01 -15.11
CA SER A 29 6.23 5.09 -14.14
C SER A 29 4.79 5.18 -13.63
N GLU A 30 3.81 5.05 -14.53
CA GLU A 30 2.39 5.03 -14.18
C GLU A 30 2.04 3.83 -13.28
N LEU A 31 2.61 2.65 -13.56
CA LEU A 31 2.41 1.45 -12.75
C LEU A 31 3.00 1.61 -11.34
N VAL A 32 4.24 2.08 -11.23
CA VAL A 32 4.88 2.34 -9.93
C VAL A 32 4.07 3.34 -9.11
N GLN A 33 3.59 4.41 -9.74
CA GLN A 33 2.76 5.41 -9.06
C GLN A 33 1.44 4.81 -8.57
N LYS A 34 0.76 4.05 -9.44
CA LYS A 34 -0.51 3.39 -9.12
C LYS A 34 -0.36 2.40 -7.97
N ASP A 35 0.68 1.57 -8.00
CA ASP A 35 0.92 0.57 -6.96
C ASP A 35 1.28 1.22 -5.63
N ASN A 36 2.10 2.28 -5.65
CA ASN A 36 2.41 3.04 -4.45
C ASN A 36 1.13 3.67 -3.83
N GLN A 37 0.30 4.31 -4.65
CA GLN A 37 -0.97 4.87 -4.20
C GLN A 37 -1.91 3.80 -3.65
N TYR A 38 -1.96 2.63 -4.30
CA TYR A 38 -2.80 1.52 -3.88
C TYR A 38 -2.37 0.94 -2.53
N VAL A 39 -1.08 0.69 -2.33
CA VAL A 39 -0.53 0.18 -1.07
C VAL A 39 -0.72 1.22 0.05
N ASN A 40 -0.45 2.50 -0.24
CA ASN A 40 -0.67 3.58 0.72
C ASN A 40 -2.16 3.69 1.10
N GLY A 41 -3.06 3.65 0.12
CA GLY A 41 -4.51 3.68 0.34
C GLY A 41 -5.00 2.53 1.21
N LYS A 42 -4.48 1.31 1.01
CA LYS A 42 -4.76 0.17 1.89
C LYS A 42 -4.30 0.42 3.32
N SER A 43 -3.09 0.94 3.51
CA SER A 43 -2.56 1.27 4.84
C SER A 43 -3.45 2.27 5.57
N ILE A 44 -3.88 3.33 4.87
CA ILE A 44 -4.81 4.35 5.39
C ILE A 44 -6.15 3.71 5.76
N ALA A 45 -6.72 2.90 4.87
CA ALA A 45 -8.02 2.24 5.11
C ALA A 45 -7.99 1.34 6.34
N VAL A 46 -6.95 0.51 6.51
CA VAL A 46 -6.79 -0.36 7.68
C VAL A 46 -6.58 0.48 8.96
N THR A 47 -5.81 1.57 8.89
CA THR A 47 -5.62 2.47 10.03
C THR A 47 -6.93 3.13 10.46
N ASN A 48 -7.73 3.59 9.50
CA ASN A 48 -9.04 4.17 9.76
C ASN A 48 -9.99 3.15 10.39
N PHE A 49 -10.06 1.94 9.82
CA PHE A 49 -10.88 0.87 10.37
C PHE A 49 -10.48 0.53 11.81
N ARG A 50 -9.18 0.39 12.09
CA ARG A 50 -8.65 0.18 13.44
C ARG A 50 -9.11 1.28 14.40
N ASN A 51 -9.02 2.54 14.00
CA ASN A 51 -9.37 3.68 14.86
C ASN A 51 -10.88 3.72 15.16
N ILE A 52 -11.73 3.45 14.16
CA ILE A 52 -13.19 3.36 14.33
C ILE A 52 -13.53 2.22 15.30
N LEU A 53 -12.99 1.02 15.06
CA LEU A 53 -13.22 -0.13 15.92
C LEU A 53 -12.74 0.11 17.36
N ALA A 54 -11.57 0.74 17.52
CA ALA A 54 -11.06 1.09 18.84
C ALA A 54 -11.98 2.07 19.59
N GLN A 55 -12.57 3.03 18.87
CA GLN A 55 -13.54 3.95 19.47
C GLN A 55 -14.81 3.22 19.88
N ASP A 56 -15.34 2.33 19.03
CA ASP A 56 -16.52 1.55 19.35
C ASP A 56 -16.30 0.64 20.56
N ILE A 57 -15.13 -0.01 20.66
CA ILE A 57 -14.77 -0.82 21.83
C ILE A 57 -14.69 0.05 23.09
N LYS A 58 -14.05 1.22 23.04
CA LYS A 58 -13.96 2.13 24.19
C LYS A 58 -15.33 2.60 24.67
N ASN A 59 -16.26 2.85 23.75
CA ASN A 59 -17.62 3.29 24.06
C ASN A 59 -18.46 2.17 24.71
N ASN A 60 -18.33 0.92 24.23
CA ASN A 60 -19.16 -0.20 24.68
C ASN A 60 -18.53 -1.00 25.83
N PHE A 61 -17.20 -0.95 26.00
CA PHE A 61 -16.44 -1.72 26.99
C PHE A 61 -15.46 -0.82 27.75
N PRO A 62 -15.94 -0.03 28.74
CA PRO A 62 -15.10 0.94 29.47
C PRO A 62 -13.94 0.30 30.23
N ASN A 63 -14.08 -0.96 30.65
CA ASN A 63 -13.03 -1.74 31.31
C ASN A 63 -11.86 -2.12 30.39
N MET A 64 -12.02 -2.00 29.07
CA MET A 64 -10.99 -2.36 28.09
C MET A 64 -10.20 -1.16 27.55
N ILE A 65 -10.54 0.07 27.96
CA ILE A 65 -9.93 1.30 27.43
C ILE A 65 -8.41 1.27 27.51
N ASN A 66 -7.85 0.86 28.66
CA ASN A 66 -6.40 0.83 28.86
C ASN A 66 -5.68 -0.13 27.90
N GLU A 67 -6.26 -1.30 27.63
CA GLU A 67 -5.69 -2.27 26.71
C GLU A 67 -5.77 -1.79 25.26
N VAL A 68 -6.90 -1.19 24.87
CA VAL A 68 -7.06 -0.60 23.53
C VAL A 68 -6.05 0.52 23.30
N GLU A 69 -5.87 1.43 24.26
CA GLU A 69 -4.88 2.51 24.19
C GLU A 69 -3.44 1.98 24.09
N LYS A 70 -3.12 0.91 24.83
CA LYS A 70 -1.82 0.25 24.76
C LYS A 70 -1.55 -0.35 23.37
N ILE A 71 -2.54 -1.02 22.79
CA ILE A 71 -2.43 -1.59 21.43
C ILE A 71 -2.25 -0.47 20.39
N LEU A 72 -3.02 0.62 20.50
CA LEU A 72 -2.91 1.76 19.59
C LEU A 72 -1.52 2.42 19.66
N LYS A 73 -0.97 2.60 20.87
CA LYS A 73 0.39 3.12 21.06
C LYS A 73 1.46 2.23 20.42
N ASN A 74 1.36 0.91 20.62
CA ASN A 74 2.33 -0.04 20.07
C ASN A 74 2.24 -0.18 18.54
N THR A 75 1.08 0.10 17.95
CA THR A 75 0.82 -0.07 16.51
C THR A 75 1.00 1.25 15.74
N ASN A 76 1.09 2.39 16.41
CA ASN A 76 1.43 3.64 15.74
C ASN A 76 2.91 3.62 15.36
N LYS A 77 3.16 3.79 14.06
CA LYS A 77 4.49 3.96 13.49
C LYS A 77 5.04 5.30 14.00
N ASN A 78 6.13 5.27 14.77
CA ASN A 78 7.02 6.43 14.89
C ASN A 78 7.65 6.72 13.52
#